data_AF-A0A521MDV6-F1
#
_entry.id   AF-A0A521MDV6-F1
#
_cell.length_a   1.000
_cell.length_b   1.000
_cell.length_c   1.000
_cell.angle_alpha   90.00
_cell.angle_beta   90.00
_cell.angle_gamma   90.00
#
_symmetry.space_group_name_H-M   'P 1'
#
loop_
_entity.id
_entity.type
_entity.pdbx_description
1 polymer ?
#
loop_
_entity_poly.entity_id
_entity_poly.type
_entity_poly.pdbx_seq_one_letter_code
_entity_poly.pdbx_strand_id
1 'polypeptide(L)'
;MRHRSRELDLRRYDTDKIPNGYLQVYDRIFEALIDRPVKLLELGVRTGGSLELWRDYFPNGTIAGLDVEPQVAGKNDDRIRIYKGRQEDTALLSKIAAEVAPDGFDIVIDDASHIAVPTRASFWHLFDHHLRPGGLFAIEDWGTGYWERWPDGQTWRANEPHHAGMVGFIKELVDEQAAHDATRGWYDEPWERSSRFESIFLFSSIAIVTRKLEGRGAA
;
A
#
# COMPACT_ATOMS: atom_id res chain seq x y z
N MET A 1 0.91 21.47 -9.23
CA MET A 1 0.25 20.34 -8.56
C MET A 1 -1.16 20.19 -9.08
N ARG A 2 -1.38 19.22 -9.96
CA ARG A 2 -2.69 18.78 -10.43
C ARG A 2 -3.31 17.94 -9.32
N HIS A 3 -4.38 18.46 -8.72
CA HIS A 3 -5.16 17.74 -7.71
C HIS A 3 -6.28 16.98 -8.40
N ARG A 4 -6.03 15.72 -8.79
CA ARG A 4 -6.97 14.91 -9.57
C ARG A 4 -8.29 14.74 -8.83
N SER A 5 -8.25 14.62 -7.51
CA SER A 5 -9.46 14.53 -6.68
C SER A 5 -10.44 15.70 -6.88
N ARG A 6 -9.94 16.90 -7.22
CA ARG A 6 -10.77 18.10 -7.45
C ARG A 6 -11.44 18.13 -8.82
N GLU A 7 -11.01 17.27 -9.74
CA GLU A 7 -11.60 17.12 -11.08
C GLU A 7 -12.74 16.10 -11.08
N LEU A 8 -12.91 15.34 -9.99
CA LEU A 8 -13.90 14.28 -9.84
C LEU A 8 -15.11 14.75 -9.02
N ASP A 9 -16.31 14.26 -9.35
CA ASP A 9 -17.47 14.41 -8.47
C ASP A 9 -17.41 13.37 -7.34
N LEU A 10 -16.71 13.73 -6.26
CA LEU A 10 -16.41 12.83 -5.15
C LEU A 10 -17.66 12.22 -4.48
N ARG A 11 -18.84 12.86 -4.60
CA ARG A 11 -20.10 12.37 -4.04
C ARG A 11 -20.58 11.05 -4.67
N ARG A 12 -19.99 10.66 -5.80
CA ARG A 12 -20.34 9.42 -6.53
C ARG A 12 -19.70 8.17 -5.93
N TYR A 13 -18.70 8.32 -5.06
CA TYR A 13 -17.92 7.19 -4.56
C TYR A 13 -18.23 6.93 -3.08
N ASP A 14 -18.61 5.70 -2.78
CA ASP A 14 -18.84 5.23 -1.40
C ASP A 14 -17.52 4.75 -0.77
N THR A 15 -16.72 5.71 -0.31
CA THR A 15 -15.42 5.45 0.33
C THR A 15 -15.12 6.50 1.41
N ASP A 16 -14.50 6.05 2.49
CA ASP A 16 -14.04 6.86 3.62
C ASP A 16 -12.74 7.63 3.32
N LYS A 17 -12.02 7.32 2.23
CA LYS A 17 -10.85 8.08 1.76
C LYS A 17 -11.16 9.57 1.55
N ILE A 18 -12.41 9.90 1.23
CA ILE A 18 -12.88 11.29 1.06
C ILE A 18 -13.03 11.99 2.42
N PRO A 19 -13.90 11.54 3.35
CA PRO A 19 -14.06 12.19 4.64
C PRO A 19 -12.80 12.13 5.52
N ASN A 20 -11.95 11.13 5.36
CA ASN A 20 -10.68 11.01 6.09
C ASN A 20 -9.55 11.87 5.48
N GLY A 21 -9.79 12.55 4.34
CA GLY A 21 -8.83 13.46 3.71
C GLY A 21 -7.65 12.78 3.02
N TYR A 22 -7.70 11.46 2.79
CA TYR A 22 -6.60 10.69 2.22
C TYR A 22 -6.25 11.13 0.80
N LEU A 23 -7.24 11.64 0.05
CA LEU A 23 -7.01 12.16 -1.30
C LEU A 23 -6.05 13.35 -1.34
N GLN A 24 -5.90 14.10 -0.24
CA GLN A 24 -4.92 15.18 -0.17
C GLN A 24 -3.48 14.66 -0.09
N VAL A 25 -3.29 13.46 0.45
CA VAL A 25 -2.00 12.75 0.44
C VAL A 25 -1.79 12.17 -0.95
N TYR A 26 -2.77 11.42 -1.46
CA TYR A 26 -2.66 10.74 -2.76
C TYR A 26 -2.52 11.70 -3.95
N ASP A 27 -3.20 12.85 -3.95
CA ASP A 27 -3.02 13.89 -4.98
C ASP A 27 -1.56 14.33 -5.13
N ARG A 28 -0.84 14.39 -3.99
CA ARG A 28 0.56 14.83 -4.00
C ARG A 28 1.50 13.74 -4.51
N ILE A 29 1.22 12.49 -4.14
CA ILE A 29 2.10 11.36 -4.43
C ILE A 29 1.84 10.78 -5.83
N PHE A 30 0.59 10.71 -6.26
CA PHE A 30 0.20 10.06 -7.51
C PHE A 30 0.18 11.00 -8.72
N GLU A 31 0.52 12.29 -8.57
CA GLU A 31 0.43 13.29 -9.64
C GLU A 31 1.08 12.82 -10.96
N ALA A 32 2.30 12.27 -10.88
CA ALA A 32 3.06 11.82 -12.05
C ALA A 32 2.52 10.53 -12.70
N LEU A 33 1.56 9.86 -12.06
CA LEU A 33 1.00 8.57 -12.50
C LEU A 33 -0.39 8.71 -13.13
N ILE A 34 -1.09 9.84 -12.95
CA ILE A 34 -2.51 10.03 -13.34
C ILE A 34 -2.79 9.56 -14.77
N ASP A 35 -2.03 10.05 -15.76
CA ASP A 35 -2.30 9.78 -17.16
C ASP A 35 -1.58 8.50 -17.69
N ARG A 36 -0.84 7.78 -16.83
CA ARG A 36 -0.14 6.54 -17.19
C ARG A 36 -1.09 5.34 -17.14
N PRO A 37 -0.79 4.23 -17.84
CA PRO A 37 -1.57 3.00 -17.79
C PRO A 37 -1.29 2.22 -16.48
N VAL A 38 -1.60 2.84 -15.34
CA VAL A 38 -1.30 2.34 -13.99
C VAL A 38 -1.94 0.98 -13.76
N LYS A 39 -1.17 0.05 -13.18
CA LYS A 39 -1.69 -1.17 -12.56
C LYS A 39 -1.75 -0.97 -11.05
N LEU A 40 -2.96 -0.92 -10.51
CA LEU A 40 -3.22 -0.71 -9.09
C LEU A 40 -3.87 -1.95 -8.48
N LEU A 41 -3.38 -2.38 -7.32
CA LEU A 41 -4.03 -3.36 -6.46
C LEU A 41 -4.45 -2.70 -5.14
N GLU A 42 -5.71 -2.83 -4.77
CA GLU A 42 -6.22 -2.48 -3.45
C GLU A 42 -6.59 -3.76 -2.68
N LEU A 43 -6.04 -3.91 -1.49
CA LEU A 43 -6.43 -4.94 -0.52
C LEU A 43 -7.47 -4.29 0.40
N GLY A 44 -8.65 -4.90 0.49
CA GLY A 44 -9.83 -4.29 1.11
C GLY A 44 -10.70 -3.60 0.06
N VAL A 45 -11.90 -4.13 -0.17
CA VAL A 45 -12.84 -3.63 -1.19
C VAL A 45 -14.15 -3.17 -0.55
N ARG A 46 -14.67 -3.90 0.44
CA ARG A 46 -16.00 -3.66 1.04
C ARG A 46 -17.06 -3.49 -0.06
N THR A 47 -17.60 -2.29 -0.25
CA THR A 47 -18.64 -1.95 -1.24
C THR A 47 -18.07 -1.54 -2.62
N GLY A 48 -16.74 -1.42 -2.75
CA GLY A 48 -16.03 -1.14 -3.99
C GLY A 48 -16.03 0.32 -4.45
N GLY A 49 -16.45 1.26 -3.61
CA GLY A 49 -16.44 2.69 -3.96
C GLY A 49 -15.05 3.26 -4.18
N SER A 50 -14.04 2.78 -3.45
CA SER A 50 -12.63 3.14 -3.65
C SER A 50 -12.11 2.64 -5.00
N LEU A 51 -12.47 1.44 -5.44
CA LEU A 51 -12.08 0.91 -6.75
C LEU A 51 -12.61 1.78 -7.90
N GLU A 52 -13.87 2.25 -7.81
CA GLU A 52 -14.45 3.19 -8.78
C GLU A 52 -13.74 4.54 -8.75
N LEU A 53 -13.40 5.03 -7.56
CA LEU A 53 -12.61 6.24 -7.39
C LEU A 53 -11.26 6.08 -8.08
N TRP A 54 -10.52 5.00 -7.83
CA TRP A 54 -9.21 4.74 -8.43
C TRP A 54 -9.28 4.58 -9.94
N ARG A 55 -10.31 3.91 -10.45
CA ARG A 55 -10.59 3.77 -11.89
C ARG A 55 -10.73 5.13 -12.57
N ASP A 56 -11.42 6.09 -11.94
CA ASP A 56 -11.63 7.43 -12.51
C ASP A 56 -10.46 8.37 -12.22
N TYR A 57 -9.75 8.16 -11.11
CA TYR A 57 -8.52 8.84 -10.75
C TYR A 57 -7.44 8.59 -11.80
N PHE A 58 -7.25 7.32 -12.19
CA PHE A 58 -6.34 6.88 -13.25
C PHE A 58 -7.12 6.51 -14.53
N PRO A 59 -7.40 7.46 -15.44
CA PRO A 59 -8.24 7.22 -16.62
C PRO A 59 -7.74 6.10 -17.53
N ASN A 60 -6.43 5.83 -17.56
CA ASN A 60 -5.81 4.77 -18.35
C ASN A 60 -5.47 3.52 -17.52
N GLY A 61 -5.81 3.51 -16.22
CA GLY A 61 -5.42 2.48 -15.27
C GLY A 61 -6.31 1.23 -15.30
N THR A 62 -5.75 0.12 -14.83
CA THR A 62 -6.44 -1.12 -14.49
C THR A 62 -6.36 -1.33 -12.99
N ILE A 63 -7.50 -1.58 -12.37
CA ILE A 63 -7.66 -1.69 -10.92
C ILE A 63 -7.99 -3.14 -10.56
N ALA A 64 -7.29 -3.69 -9.58
CA ALA A 64 -7.62 -4.94 -8.94
C ALA A 64 -8.02 -4.69 -7.47
N GLY A 65 -9.02 -5.41 -6.99
CA GLY A 65 -9.43 -5.42 -5.60
C GLY A 65 -9.39 -6.84 -5.03
N LEU A 66 -8.87 -7.03 -3.82
CA LEU A 66 -8.94 -8.29 -3.08
C LEU A 66 -9.65 -8.06 -1.75
N ASP A 67 -10.67 -8.87 -1.46
CA ASP A 67 -11.37 -8.82 -0.18
C ASP A 67 -11.79 -10.21 0.27
N VAL A 68 -11.93 -10.41 1.58
CA VAL A 68 -12.43 -11.67 2.13
C VAL A 68 -13.91 -11.90 1.78
N GLU A 69 -14.71 -10.83 1.73
CA GLU A 69 -16.14 -10.84 1.45
C GLU A 69 -16.56 -9.58 0.66
N PRO A 70 -16.20 -9.47 -0.63
CA PRO A 70 -16.53 -8.30 -1.43
C PRO A 70 -18.04 -8.15 -1.63
N GLN A 71 -18.57 -6.95 -1.38
CA GLN A 71 -20.00 -6.59 -1.47
C GLN A 71 -20.29 -5.75 -2.72
N VAL A 72 -19.82 -6.21 -3.88
CA VAL A 72 -19.75 -5.44 -5.15
C VAL A 72 -20.81 -5.84 -6.18
N ALA A 73 -21.97 -6.27 -5.72
CA ALA A 73 -23.01 -6.84 -6.59
C ALA A 73 -23.38 -5.93 -7.78
N GLY A 74 -23.38 -6.50 -8.99
CA GLY A 74 -23.89 -5.85 -10.20
C GLY A 74 -22.94 -4.85 -10.89
N LYS A 75 -21.70 -4.72 -10.45
CA LYS A 75 -20.69 -3.85 -11.08
C LYS A 75 -19.86 -4.64 -12.09
N ASN A 76 -20.23 -4.59 -13.37
CA ASN A 76 -19.34 -5.01 -14.47
C ASN A 76 -18.60 -3.79 -14.99
N ASP A 77 -17.27 -3.80 -14.85
CA ASP A 77 -16.37 -2.78 -15.38
C ASP A 77 -15.13 -3.44 -15.94
N ASP A 78 -14.81 -3.18 -17.21
CA ASP A 78 -13.70 -3.85 -17.91
C ASP A 78 -12.32 -3.50 -17.32
N ARG A 79 -12.22 -2.42 -16.53
CA ARG A 79 -10.98 -1.95 -15.90
C ARG A 79 -10.89 -2.30 -14.42
N ILE A 80 -11.93 -2.87 -13.81
CA ILE A 80 -11.93 -3.30 -12.40
C ILE A 80 -12.04 -4.82 -12.33
N ARG A 81 -11.08 -5.48 -11.68
CA ARG A 81 -11.13 -6.92 -11.39
C ARG A 81 -11.19 -7.15 -9.89
N ILE A 82 -12.06 -8.05 -9.45
CA ILE A 82 -12.30 -8.29 -8.03
C ILE A 82 -12.04 -9.76 -7.73
N TYR A 83 -11.27 -9.99 -6.67
CA TYR A 83 -10.88 -11.31 -6.21
C TYR A 83 -11.37 -11.50 -4.77
N LYS A 84 -11.72 -12.74 -4.44
CA LYS A 84 -12.13 -13.14 -3.09
C LYS A 84 -11.02 -13.93 -2.42
N GLY A 85 -10.59 -13.51 -1.24
CA GLY A 85 -9.58 -14.21 -0.44
C GLY A 85 -8.98 -13.36 0.66
N ARG A 86 -7.99 -13.90 1.37
CA ARG A 86 -7.32 -13.22 2.48
C ARG A 86 -6.10 -12.44 1.98
N GLN A 87 -5.81 -11.28 2.56
CA GLN A 87 -4.71 -10.43 2.12
C GLN A 87 -3.34 -11.11 2.31
N GLU A 88 -3.22 -12.01 3.30
CA GLU A 88 -2.00 -12.76 3.58
C GLU A 88 -1.82 -14.04 2.73
N ASP A 89 -2.76 -14.35 1.83
CA ASP A 89 -2.64 -15.50 0.92
C ASP A 89 -1.70 -15.15 -0.24
N THR A 90 -0.41 -15.41 -0.03
CA THR A 90 0.66 -15.08 -0.99
C THR A 90 0.55 -15.84 -2.32
N ALA A 91 -0.07 -17.02 -2.33
CA ALA A 91 -0.33 -17.76 -3.56
C ALA A 91 -1.41 -17.06 -4.40
N LEU A 92 -2.49 -16.62 -3.75
CA LEU A 92 -3.53 -15.82 -4.39
C LEU A 92 -2.98 -14.47 -4.87
N LEU A 93 -2.19 -13.77 -4.06
CA LEU A 93 -1.56 -12.50 -4.45
C LEU A 93 -0.69 -12.66 -5.71
N SER A 94 0.10 -13.73 -5.79
CA SER A 94 0.91 -14.04 -6.98
C SER A 94 0.04 -14.32 -8.21
N LYS A 95 -1.08 -15.02 -8.03
CA LYS A 95 -2.03 -15.27 -9.13
C LYS A 95 -2.65 -13.97 -9.64
N ILE A 96 -3.07 -13.07 -8.74
CA ILE A 96 -3.64 -11.77 -9.10
C ILE A 96 -2.59 -10.94 -9.85
N ALA A 97 -1.36 -10.89 -9.35
CA ALA A 97 -0.26 -10.19 -10.00
C ALA A 97 -0.03 -10.70 -11.43
N ALA A 98 0.07 -12.02 -11.61
CA ALA A 98 0.27 -12.63 -12.93
C ALA A 98 -0.86 -12.29 -13.93
N GLU A 99 -2.09 -12.13 -13.46
CA GLU A 99 -3.25 -11.85 -14.31
C GLU A 99 -3.42 -10.35 -14.65
N VAL A 100 -3.12 -9.46 -13.69
CA VAL A 100 -3.42 -8.02 -13.79
C VAL A 100 -2.18 -7.21 -14.18
N ALA A 101 -1.03 -7.59 -13.64
CA ALA A 101 0.20 -6.81 -13.66
C ALA A 101 1.42 -7.75 -13.76
N PRO A 102 1.57 -8.51 -14.86
CA PRO A 102 2.68 -9.46 -15.02
C PRO A 102 4.07 -8.81 -14.97
N ASP A 103 4.15 -7.51 -15.29
CA ASP A 103 5.37 -6.69 -15.17
C ASP A 103 5.49 -5.95 -13.83
N GLY A 104 4.63 -6.30 -12.86
CA GLY A 104 4.49 -5.68 -11.54
C GLY A 104 3.46 -4.55 -11.47
N PHE A 105 2.95 -4.31 -10.26
CA PHE A 105 2.08 -3.19 -9.92
C PHE A 105 2.85 -1.88 -9.83
N ASP A 106 2.23 -0.79 -10.31
CA ASP A 106 2.74 0.55 -10.10
C ASP A 106 2.33 1.07 -8.70
N ILE A 107 1.16 0.66 -8.22
CA ILE A 107 0.61 1.03 -6.91
C ILE A 107 -0.02 -0.20 -6.23
N VAL A 108 0.28 -0.38 -4.95
CA VAL A 108 -0.47 -1.27 -4.05
C VAL A 108 -0.98 -0.43 -2.87
N ILE A 109 -2.23 -0.64 -2.47
CA ILE A 109 -2.85 -0.03 -1.29
C ILE A 109 -3.34 -1.14 -0.38
N ASP A 110 -2.87 -1.17 0.88
CA ASP A 110 -3.38 -2.04 1.94
C ASP A 110 -4.34 -1.25 2.83
N ASP A 111 -5.64 -1.46 2.62
CA ASP A 111 -6.78 -0.88 3.33
C ASP A 111 -7.73 -2.01 3.79
N ALA A 112 -7.14 -3.09 4.31
CA ALA A 112 -7.85 -4.34 4.58
C ALA A 112 -8.10 -4.59 6.07
N SER A 113 -7.28 -5.42 6.72
CA SER A 113 -7.53 -5.81 8.12
C SER A 113 -7.03 -4.80 9.14
N HIS A 114 -6.08 -3.95 8.76
CA HIS A 114 -5.34 -3.06 9.67
C HIS A 114 -4.73 -3.81 10.86
N ILE A 115 -4.28 -5.04 10.64
CA ILE A 115 -3.58 -5.89 11.62
C ILE A 115 -2.19 -6.19 11.06
N ALA A 116 -1.16 -6.11 11.90
CA ALA A 116 0.22 -6.18 11.46
C ALA A 116 0.59 -7.49 10.79
N VAL A 117 0.13 -8.63 11.33
CA VAL A 117 0.50 -9.95 10.81
C VAL A 117 0.09 -10.11 9.34
N PRO A 118 -1.19 -9.92 8.95
CA PRO A 118 -1.58 -10.01 7.56
C PRO A 118 -1.03 -8.87 6.69
N THR A 119 -0.95 -7.63 7.21
CA THR A 119 -0.36 -6.49 6.49
C THR A 119 1.12 -6.72 6.18
N ARG A 120 1.88 -7.27 7.12
CA ARG A 120 3.30 -7.60 6.95
C ARG A 120 3.49 -8.69 5.90
N ALA A 121 2.64 -9.70 5.90
CA ALA A 121 2.68 -10.78 4.93
C ALA A 121 2.36 -10.29 3.51
N SER A 122 1.29 -9.50 3.33
CA SER A 122 0.95 -8.89 2.04
C SER A 122 2.04 -7.92 1.57
N PHE A 123 2.51 -7.04 2.46
CA PHE A 123 3.53 -6.05 2.16
C PHE A 123 4.79 -6.70 1.61
N TRP A 124 5.45 -7.58 2.37
CA TRP A 124 6.75 -8.12 1.94
C TRP A 124 6.62 -8.97 0.69
N HIS A 125 5.56 -9.78 0.58
CA HIS A 125 5.32 -10.60 -0.61
C HIS A 125 5.12 -9.76 -1.87
N LEU A 126 4.22 -8.77 -1.82
CA LEU A 126 3.96 -7.91 -2.97
C LEU A 126 5.13 -6.98 -3.25
N PHE A 127 5.75 -6.40 -2.23
CA PHE A 127 6.87 -5.48 -2.38
C PHE A 127 8.06 -6.16 -3.07
N ASP A 128 8.47 -7.34 -2.60
CA ASP A 128 9.65 -8.02 -3.13
C ASP A 128 9.39 -8.61 -4.53
N HIS A 129 8.21 -9.20 -4.75
CA HIS A 129 7.95 -10.01 -5.94
C HIS A 129 7.10 -9.33 -7.02
N HIS A 130 6.22 -8.41 -6.65
CA HIS A 130 5.13 -7.95 -7.53
C HIS A 130 4.99 -6.43 -7.63
N LEU A 131 5.75 -5.64 -6.88
CA LEU A 131 5.78 -4.18 -6.97
C LEU A 131 6.92 -3.76 -7.88
N ARG A 132 6.67 -2.90 -8.86
CA ARG A 132 7.71 -2.44 -9.80
C ARG A 132 8.79 -1.64 -9.07
N PRO A 133 10.04 -1.62 -9.58
CA PRO A 133 10.99 -0.59 -9.20
C PRO A 133 10.39 0.81 -9.43
N GLY A 134 10.44 1.67 -8.41
CA GLY A 134 9.76 2.97 -8.40
C GLY A 134 8.24 2.91 -8.12
N GLY A 135 7.68 1.72 -7.93
CA GLY A 135 6.30 1.52 -7.52
C GLY A 135 6.05 1.92 -6.06
N LEU A 136 4.79 2.16 -5.74
CA LEU A 136 4.35 2.68 -4.45
C LEU A 136 3.53 1.63 -3.69
N PHE A 137 3.84 1.45 -2.41
CA PHE A 137 3.01 0.67 -1.49
C PHE A 137 2.48 1.59 -0.40
N ALA A 138 1.16 1.77 -0.33
CA ALA A 138 0.50 2.51 0.73
C ALA A 138 -0.11 1.55 1.76
N ILE A 139 0.06 1.84 3.04
CA ILE A 139 -0.59 1.16 4.16
C ILE A 139 -1.49 2.19 4.84
N GLU A 140 -2.80 1.94 4.82
CA GLU A 140 -3.80 2.79 5.47
C GLU A 140 -4.11 2.33 6.90
N ASP A 141 -4.53 3.27 7.73
CA ASP A 141 -4.97 3.07 9.11
C ASP A 141 -3.98 2.34 10.02
N TRP A 142 -2.68 2.55 9.83
CA TRP A 142 -1.65 2.01 10.74
C TRP A 142 -1.81 2.47 12.20
N GLY A 143 -2.56 3.56 12.44
CA GLY A 143 -2.94 4.05 13.76
C GLY A 143 -3.86 3.13 14.56
N THR A 144 -4.49 2.12 13.95
CA THR A 144 -5.28 1.10 14.66
C THR A 144 -4.45 0.34 15.69
N GLY A 145 -3.12 0.31 15.53
CA GLY A 145 -2.19 -0.19 16.54
C GLY A 145 -2.21 0.58 17.87
N TYR A 146 -2.95 1.69 17.98
CA TYR A 146 -3.20 2.40 19.24
C TYR A 146 -4.64 2.24 19.76
N TRP A 147 -5.53 1.60 18.99
CA TRP A 147 -6.95 1.55 19.31
C TRP A 147 -7.24 0.33 20.17
N GLU A 148 -7.69 0.55 21.42
CA GLU A 148 -8.03 -0.53 22.37
C GLU A 148 -9.03 -1.55 21.79
N ARG A 149 -9.92 -1.11 20.90
CA ARG A 149 -10.93 -1.94 20.24
C ARG A 149 -10.40 -2.74 19.05
N TRP A 150 -9.15 -2.52 18.64
CA TRP A 150 -8.51 -3.25 17.55
C TRP A 150 -7.48 -4.24 18.09
N PRO A 151 -7.27 -5.43 17.48
CA PRO A 151 -6.40 -6.46 18.03
C PRO A 151 -5.01 -5.96 18.42
N ASP A 152 -4.37 -5.17 17.56
CA ASP A 152 -3.01 -4.68 17.76
C ASP A 152 -2.91 -3.61 18.85
N GLY A 153 -3.97 -2.80 19.05
CA GLY A 153 -3.98 -1.72 20.03
C GLY A 153 -4.24 -2.13 21.47
N GLN A 154 -4.65 -3.38 21.72
CA GLN A 154 -4.88 -3.90 23.09
C GLN A 154 -3.60 -3.91 23.94
N THR A 155 -2.44 -3.96 23.29
CA THR A 155 -1.12 -3.96 23.97
C THR A 155 -0.54 -2.57 24.16
N TRP A 156 -1.20 -1.52 23.65
CA TRP A 156 -0.75 -0.16 23.83
C TRP A 156 -0.80 0.28 25.30
N ARG A 157 0.19 1.07 25.71
CA ARG A 157 0.32 1.66 27.05
C ARG A 157 0.62 3.14 26.90
N ALA A 158 -0.11 3.98 27.63
CA ALA A 158 0.12 5.41 27.63
C ALA A 158 1.53 5.74 28.16
N ASN A 159 2.19 6.72 27.55
CA ASN A 159 3.53 7.19 27.90
C ASN A 159 4.68 6.18 27.70
N GLU A 160 4.43 5.07 27.00
CA GLU A 160 5.47 4.11 26.61
C GLU A 160 5.60 4.07 25.08
N PRO A 161 6.82 3.95 24.55
CA PRO A 161 7.01 3.67 23.13
C PRO A 161 6.31 2.37 22.72
N HIS A 162 5.42 2.44 21.74
CA HIS A 162 4.70 1.25 21.28
C HIS A 162 5.50 0.51 20.20
N HIS A 163 5.74 -0.79 20.37
CA HIS A 163 6.62 -1.59 19.50
C HIS A 163 5.94 -2.83 18.90
N ALA A 164 4.64 -3.02 19.14
CA ALA A 164 3.88 -4.16 18.67
C ALA A 164 2.87 -3.75 17.60
N GLY A 165 2.24 -4.75 16.97
CA GLY A 165 1.17 -4.53 16.02
C GLY A 165 1.56 -3.63 14.85
N MET A 166 0.57 -2.92 14.29
CA MET A 166 0.77 -2.06 13.12
C MET A 166 1.90 -1.05 13.33
N VAL A 167 1.99 -0.47 14.53
CA VAL A 167 3.06 0.49 14.87
C VAL A 167 4.43 -0.17 14.87
N GLY A 168 4.53 -1.38 15.45
CA GLY A 168 5.74 -2.18 15.39
C GLY A 168 6.15 -2.52 13.96
N PHE A 169 5.18 -2.83 13.10
CA PHE A 169 5.46 -3.04 11.68
C PHE A 169 5.89 -1.76 10.95
N ILE A 170 5.27 -0.62 11.20
CA ILE A 170 5.75 0.66 10.63
C ILE A 170 7.18 0.97 11.08
N LYS A 171 7.55 0.67 12.34
CA LYS A 171 8.92 0.81 12.83
C LYS A 171 9.90 -0.12 12.11
N GLU A 172 9.51 -1.36 11.81
CA GLU A 172 10.29 -2.28 10.97
C GLU A 172 10.57 -1.69 9.58
N LEU A 173 9.62 -0.95 8.99
CA LEU A 173 9.84 -0.26 7.71
C LEU A 173 10.78 0.94 7.85
N VAL A 174 10.75 1.65 8.98
CA VAL A 174 11.74 2.70 9.29
C VAL A 174 13.14 2.09 9.41
N ASP A 175 13.27 0.94 10.05
CA ASP A 175 14.56 0.23 10.15
C ASP A 175 15.06 -0.21 8.76
N GLU A 176 14.18 -0.70 7.87
CA GLU A 176 14.56 -1.00 6.49
C GLU A 176 14.99 0.25 5.71
N GLN A 177 14.31 1.40 5.88
CA GLN A 177 14.73 2.67 5.27
C GLN A 177 16.15 3.07 5.72
N ALA A 178 16.48 2.80 6.98
CA ALA A 178 17.78 3.09 7.59
C ALA A 178 18.82 1.97 7.39
N ALA A 179 18.54 0.94 6.58
CA ALA A 179 19.39 -0.25 6.47
C ALA A 179 20.86 0.06 6.15
N HIS A 180 21.14 1.09 5.35
CA HIS A 180 22.51 1.54 5.09
C HIS A 180 23.23 1.96 6.36
N ASP A 181 22.62 2.81 7.18
CA ASP A 181 23.24 3.29 8.40
C ASP A 181 23.29 2.21 9.48
N ALA A 182 22.28 1.34 9.54
CA ALA A 182 22.23 0.19 10.44
C ALA A 182 23.29 -0.88 10.12
N THR A 183 23.72 -0.98 8.85
CA THR A 183 24.72 -1.96 8.39
C THR A 183 26.05 -1.30 8.02
N ARG A 184 26.23 -0.01 8.34
CA ARG A 184 27.44 0.73 8.01
C ARG A 184 28.63 0.11 8.76
N GLY A 185 29.65 -0.31 8.03
CA GLY A 185 30.83 -1.02 8.55
C GLY A 185 31.80 -0.13 9.33
N TRP A 186 31.37 0.49 10.44
CA TRP A 186 32.24 1.30 11.29
C TRP A 186 33.38 0.50 11.96
N TYR A 187 33.32 -0.84 11.93
CA TYR A 187 34.20 -1.74 12.72
C TYR A 187 34.60 -3.04 12.00
N ASP A 188 34.92 -3.01 10.70
CA ASP A 188 35.32 -4.20 9.91
C ASP A 188 34.23 -5.32 9.85
N GLU A 189 32.96 -4.96 10.07
CA GLU A 189 31.81 -5.85 9.93
C GLU A 189 31.59 -6.27 8.47
N PRO A 190 31.39 -7.57 8.17
CA PRO A 190 31.50 -8.10 6.81
C PRO A 190 30.28 -7.86 5.90
N TRP A 191 29.24 -7.14 6.33
CA TRP A 191 28.08 -6.85 5.49
C TRP A 191 27.62 -5.39 5.59
N GLU A 192 27.58 -4.73 4.44
CA GLU A 192 26.92 -3.45 4.21
C GLU A 192 25.84 -3.66 3.15
N ARG A 193 24.64 -3.12 3.35
CA ARG A 193 23.61 -3.08 2.31
C ARG A 193 22.87 -1.77 2.28
N SER A 194 22.50 -1.30 1.09
CA SER A 194 21.58 -0.18 0.97
C SER A 194 20.14 -0.60 1.28
N SER A 195 19.29 0.36 1.65
CA SER A 195 17.85 0.13 1.74
C SER A 195 17.28 -0.34 0.40
N ARG A 196 16.28 -1.23 0.46
CA ARG A 196 15.41 -1.57 -0.68
C ARG A 196 14.37 -0.48 -0.97
N PHE A 197 14.24 0.51 -0.08
CA PHE A 197 13.32 1.63 -0.24
C PHE A 197 14.06 2.82 -0.85
N GLU A 198 13.42 3.49 -1.80
CA GLU A 198 13.84 4.83 -2.22
C GLU A 198 13.48 5.82 -1.12
N SER A 199 12.25 5.73 -0.63
CA SER A 199 11.72 6.59 0.43
C SER A 199 10.56 5.93 1.18
N ILE A 200 10.32 6.45 2.39
CA ILE A 200 9.11 6.22 3.16
C ILE A 200 8.55 7.57 3.60
N PHE A 201 7.25 7.80 3.37
CA PHE A 201 6.51 8.93 3.91
C PHE A 201 5.52 8.43 4.97
N LEU A 202 5.59 9.00 6.16
CA LEU A 202 4.68 8.70 7.25
C LEU A 202 3.74 9.89 7.50
N PHE A 203 2.46 9.68 7.23
CA PHE A 203 1.37 10.60 7.54
C PHE A 203 0.55 10.05 8.72
N SER A 204 -0.35 10.87 9.28
CA SER A 204 -1.14 10.51 10.47
C SER A 204 -1.84 9.15 10.40
N SER A 205 -2.29 8.74 9.21
CA SER A 205 -2.95 7.44 9.01
C SER A 205 -2.46 6.65 7.80
N ILE A 206 -1.46 7.16 7.04
CA ILE A 206 -0.97 6.48 5.83
C ILE A 206 0.55 6.42 5.90
N ALA A 207 1.12 5.22 5.69
CA ALA A 207 2.53 5.05 5.37
C ALA A 207 2.66 4.74 3.88
N ILE A 208 3.53 5.43 3.16
CA ILE A 208 3.78 5.19 1.74
C ILE A 208 5.26 4.89 1.54
N VAL A 209 5.54 3.69 1.03
CA VAL A 209 6.90 3.24 0.69
C VAL A 209 7.06 3.25 -0.83
N THR A 210 8.17 3.80 -1.30
CA THR A 210 8.57 3.70 -2.72
C THR A 210 9.64 2.63 -2.85
N ARG A 211 9.41 1.63 -3.71
CA ARG A 211 10.45 0.62 -4.03
C ARG A 211 11.60 1.31 -4.76
N LYS A 212 12.83 1.05 -4.32
CA LYS A 212 14.03 1.60 -4.92
C LYS A 212 14.11 1.23 -6.40
N LEU A 213 14.51 2.20 -7.23
CA LEU A 213 14.87 1.90 -8.61
C LEU A 213 16.06 0.95 -8.59
N GLU A 214 15.99 -0.13 -9.37
CA GLU A 214 17.19 -0.91 -9.61
C GLU A 214 18.22 0.01 -10.28
N GLY A 215 19.42 0.09 -9.71
CA GLY A 215 20.50 0.85 -10.32
C GLY A 215 20.71 0.35 -11.75
N ARG A 216 20.90 1.26 -12.71
CA ARG A 216 21.36 0.83 -14.04
C ARG A 216 22.75 0.19 -13.88
N GLY A 217 22.82 -1.14 -13.81
CA GLY A 217 24.04 -1.94 -13.86
C GLY A 217 23.83 -3.31 -13.18
N ALA A 218 24.13 -4.46 -13.77
CA ALA A 218 25.08 -4.76 -14.84
C ALA A 218 24.45 -5.66 -15.92
N ALA A 219 24.62 -5.28 -17.18
CA ALA A 219 24.70 -6.23 -18.28
C ALA A 219 26.14 -6.78 -18.36
#